data_AF-A0A2G8KT67-F1
#
_entry.id   AF-A0A2G8KT67-F1
#
_cell.length_a   1.000
_cell.length_b   1.000
_cell.length_c   1.000
_cell.angle_alpha   90.00
_cell.angle_beta   90.00
_cell.angle_gamma   90.00
#
_symmetry.space_group_name_H-M   'P 1'
#
loop_
_entity.id
_entity.type
_entity.pdbx_description
1 polymer ?
#
loop_
_entity_poly.entity_id
_entity_poly.type
_entity_poly.pdbx_seq_one_letter_code
_entity_poly.pdbx_strand_id
1 'polypeptide(L)'
;MMSTPNSTRVEAPDQNKNGVFCGPPLTLRVNDAVPFNPPGREQLIIGRQQLQNFSGVEFHGCCSRGVGILLSPHASKCLQHVEKISSRILKASFSGNPANTIISCYSPTNASCEEKTKTFYKDLIVAINEIPKHNFLLIGGDMNAKVGHSDGKYAFHAETNRNGELLLDLINETDLIPINLKFQKHKGKLWTFTYPSGYRAQLDFIFVRSKWKNSVQNIEAYSSFGSVGSDHLSSLAA
;
A
#
# COMPACT_ATOMS: atom_id res chain seq x y z
N MET A 1 7.87 -15.55 50.33
CA MET A 1 9.09 -15.70 49.52
C MET A 1 8.69 -16.18 48.13
N MET A 2 9.38 -15.65 47.11
CA MET A 2 9.30 -15.95 45.68
C MET A 2 9.28 -17.47 45.41
N SER A 3 8.73 -18.04 44.32
CA SER A 3 8.98 -17.80 42.89
C SER A 3 8.19 -18.84 42.06
N THR A 4 7.65 -18.49 40.89
CA THR A 4 7.50 -19.44 39.75
C THR A 4 8.81 -19.42 38.93
N PRO A 5 9.05 -20.17 37.81
CA PRO A 5 8.24 -21.14 37.05
C PRO A 5 9.05 -22.41 36.60
N ASN A 6 8.44 -23.37 35.89
CA ASN A 6 9.08 -23.95 34.67
C ASN A 6 8.16 -24.83 33.82
N SER A 7 8.43 -24.76 32.52
CA SER A 7 7.71 -25.35 31.39
C SER A 7 8.35 -26.65 30.89
N THR A 8 7.56 -27.54 30.29
CA THR A 8 8.00 -28.57 29.33
C THR A 8 6.75 -29.17 28.65
N ARG A 9 6.66 -29.56 27.36
CA ARG A 9 7.24 -29.20 26.04
C ARG A 9 6.53 -30.14 25.02
N VAL A 10 6.32 -29.70 23.76
CA VAL A 10 6.10 -30.46 22.47
C VAL A 10 4.81 -31.31 22.35
N GLU A 11 4.08 -31.50 21.23
CA GLU A 11 4.32 -31.51 19.77
C GLU A 11 3.10 -31.05 18.93
N ALA A 12 3.39 -30.54 17.72
CA ALA A 12 2.47 -30.41 16.58
C ALA A 12 2.48 -31.72 15.75
N PRO A 13 1.40 -32.12 15.05
CA PRO A 13 1.27 -31.80 13.62
C PRO A 13 -0.23 -31.59 13.23
N ASP A 14 -0.67 -31.20 12.03
CA ASP A 14 -0.22 -31.57 10.70
C ASP A 14 -0.74 -30.55 9.65
N GLN A 15 -0.03 -30.49 8.53
CA GLN A 15 -0.32 -29.66 7.38
C GLN A 15 -1.55 -30.18 6.61
N ASN A 16 -2.42 -29.26 6.19
CA ASN A 16 -3.30 -29.53 5.05
C ASN A 16 -3.18 -28.44 3.97
N LYS A 17 -2.28 -28.73 3.03
CA LYS A 17 -2.36 -28.56 1.58
C LYS A 17 -3.58 -27.77 1.06
N ASN A 18 -3.36 -26.48 0.80
CA ASN A 18 -3.72 -25.76 -0.43
C ASN A 18 -3.32 -24.29 -0.25
N GLY A 19 -2.47 -23.79 -1.14
CA GLY A 19 -1.73 -22.53 -0.98
C GLY A 19 -2.60 -21.28 -0.81
N VAL A 20 -2.93 -20.96 0.44
CA VAL A 20 -3.38 -19.63 0.83
C VAL A 20 -2.26 -19.00 1.64
N PHE A 21 -1.47 -18.16 0.99
CA PHE A 21 -0.56 -17.24 1.67
C PHE A 21 -1.41 -16.28 2.53
N CYS A 22 -1.68 -16.63 3.78
CA CYS A 22 -2.17 -15.71 4.79
C CYS A 22 -0.97 -14.92 5.35
N GLY A 23 -0.35 -14.10 4.50
CA GLY A 23 0.56 -13.06 4.95
C GLY A 23 -0.21 -11.95 5.69
N PRO A 24 0.47 -11.11 6.51
CA PRO A 24 -0.16 -9.97 7.14
C PRO A 24 -0.80 -9.03 6.09
N PRO A 25 -1.86 -8.28 6.45
CA PRO A 25 -2.50 -7.37 5.50
C PRO A 25 -1.52 -6.29 5.03
N LEU A 26 -1.65 -5.89 3.75
CA LEU A 26 -0.95 -4.71 3.27
C LEU A 26 -1.47 -3.49 4.03
N THR A 27 -0.56 -2.77 4.67
CA THR A 27 -0.88 -1.67 5.57
C THR A 27 -0.31 -0.38 5.02
N LEU A 28 -1.16 0.66 5.00
CA LEU A 28 -0.79 2.02 4.68
C LEU A 28 -0.71 2.84 5.97
N ARG A 29 0.49 3.24 6.38
CA ARG A 29 0.70 4.06 7.56
C ARG A 29 0.75 5.53 7.17
N VAL A 30 -0.07 6.35 7.82
CA VAL A 30 -0.16 7.80 7.61
C VAL A 30 0.29 8.50 8.88
N ASN A 31 1.40 9.24 8.82
CA ASN A 31 1.86 10.07 9.93
C ASN A 31 1.41 11.52 9.70
N ASP A 32 0.73 12.09 10.69
CA ASP A 32 0.37 13.50 10.86
C ASP A 32 -0.01 14.23 9.58
N ALA A 33 -1.10 13.83 8.91
CA ALA A 33 -1.68 14.61 7.83
C ALA A 33 -2.38 15.86 8.40
N VAL A 34 -1.72 17.01 8.39
CA VAL A 34 -2.38 18.29 8.70
C VAL A 34 -2.81 18.93 7.38
N PRO A 35 -4.04 19.45 7.23
CA PRO A 35 -4.44 20.15 6.01
C PRO A 35 -3.57 21.39 5.83
N PHE A 36 -2.68 21.31 4.83
CA PHE A 36 -2.02 22.42 4.14
C PHE A 36 -1.27 23.44 5.03
N ASN A 37 -0.04 23.10 5.45
CA ASN A 37 1.07 24.06 5.65
C ASN A 37 2.44 23.33 5.71
N PRO A 38 3.49 23.67 4.93
CA PRO A 38 4.82 23.07 5.09
C PRO A 38 5.63 23.79 6.19
N PRO A 39 6.63 23.19 6.88
CA PRO A 39 7.27 21.89 6.66
C PRO A 39 7.32 21.03 7.95
N GLY A 40 6.40 20.08 8.08
CA GLY A 40 6.60 18.88 8.89
C GLY A 40 7.03 17.74 7.97
N ARG A 41 7.98 16.89 8.36
CA ARG A 41 8.29 15.66 7.60
C ARG A 41 7.19 14.64 7.83
N GLU A 42 6.10 14.76 7.09
CA GLU A 42 5.05 13.74 7.06
C GLU A 42 5.56 12.52 6.30
N GLN A 43 5.13 11.34 6.73
CA GLN A 43 5.67 10.07 6.24
C GLN A 43 4.54 9.07 5.99
N LEU A 44 4.33 8.70 4.73
CA LEU A 44 3.37 7.69 4.33
C LEU A 44 4.07 6.38 3.98
N ILE A 45 3.87 5.32 4.77
CA ILE A 45 4.56 4.04 4.57
C ILE A 45 3.58 2.96 4.08
N ILE A 46 3.83 2.32 2.94
CA ILE A 46 3.03 1.19 2.41
C ILE A 46 3.82 -0.09 2.56
N GLY A 47 3.30 -1.12 3.22
CA GLY A 47 3.95 -2.43 3.24
C GLY A 47 3.17 -3.50 4.01
N ARG A 48 3.60 -4.74 3.92
CA ARG A 48 3.09 -5.84 4.76
C ARG A 48 3.72 -5.75 6.15
N GLN A 49 2.92 -5.49 7.18
CA GLN A 49 3.40 -5.46 8.57
C GLN A 49 2.53 -6.32 9.48
N GLN A 50 3.15 -7.12 10.36
CA GLN A 50 2.45 -7.73 11.48
C GLN A 50 2.07 -6.64 12.50
N LEU A 51 0.84 -6.67 13.00
CA LEU A 51 0.28 -5.72 13.98
C LEU A 51 0.86 -5.87 15.40
N GLN A 52 2.15 -6.16 15.52
CA GLN A 52 2.79 -6.36 16.82
C GLN A 52 3.53 -5.09 17.25
N ASN A 53 3.10 -4.53 18.39
CA ASN A 53 3.75 -3.47 19.17
C ASN A 53 3.83 -2.09 18.51
N PHE A 54 2.69 -1.48 18.22
CA PHE A 54 2.64 -0.03 18.02
C PHE A 54 1.91 0.63 19.20
N SER A 55 2.64 1.35 20.04
CA SER A 55 2.05 2.22 21.05
C SER A 55 1.57 3.52 20.38
N GLY A 56 0.30 3.87 20.59
CA GLY A 56 -0.25 5.15 20.15
C GLY A 56 -0.47 5.28 18.64
N VAL A 57 -0.85 4.23 17.93
CA VAL A 57 -1.39 4.32 16.56
C VAL A 57 -2.71 3.54 16.48
N GLU A 58 -3.62 3.99 15.64
CA GLU A 58 -4.91 3.33 15.45
C GLU A 58 -4.92 2.55 14.14
N PHE A 59 -5.32 1.28 14.22
CA PHE A 59 -5.44 0.39 13.08
C PHE A 59 -6.90 0.30 12.63
N HIS A 60 -7.15 0.65 11.37
CA HIS A 60 -8.43 0.44 10.71
C HIS A 60 -8.21 -0.56 9.57
N GLY A 61 -8.73 -1.78 9.71
CA GLY A 61 -8.57 -2.82 8.71
C GLY A 61 -9.32 -4.10 9.05
N CYS A 62 -9.37 -5.03 8.10
CA CYS A 62 -10.03 -6.32 8.29
C CYS A 62 -8.97 -7.43 8.38
N CYS A 63 -8.79 -8.00 9.58
CA CYS A 63 -7.74 -8.98 9.89
C CYS A 63 -7.80 -10.27 9.08
N SER A 64 -8.87 -10.54 8.32
CA SER A 64 -9.02 -11.80 7.58
C SER A 64 -8.74 -11.71 6.08
N ARG A 65 -8.63 -10.51 5.46
CA ARG A 65 -8.62 -10.40 3.98
C ARG A 65 -7.72 -9.33 3.32
N GLY A 66 -6.74 -8.75 4.00
CA GLY A 66 -5.49 -8.34 3.33
C GLY A 66 -5.22 -6.85 3.07
N VAL A 67 -6.06 -5.91 3.54
CA VAL A 67 -5.76 -4.46 3.49
C VAL A 67 -6.04 -3.76 4.82
N GLY A 68 -5.26 -2.73 5.13
CA GLY A 68 -5.41 -1.90 6.34
C GLY A 68 -4.76 -0.53 6.21
N ILE A 69 -5.15 0.36 7.12
CA ILE A 69 -4.57 1.70 7.29
C ILE A 69 -4.19 1.87 8.77
N LEU A 70 -2.97 2.37 9.00
CA LEU A 70 -2.44 2.67 10.32
C LEU A 70 -2.31 4.19 10.47
N LEU A 71 -2.94 4.76 11.48
CA LEU A 71 -3.02 6.21 11.66
C LEU A 71 -2.24 6.66 12.89
N SER A 72 -1.56 7.81 12.79
CA SER A 72 -1.09 8.52 13.98
C SER A 72 -2.30 8.99 14.82
N PRO A 73 -2.13 9.28 16.12
CA PRO A 73 -3.20 9.80 16.96
C PRO A 73 -3.82 11.10 16.41
N HIS A 74 -3.03 11.89 15.69
CA HIS A 74 -3.53 13.10 15.06
C HIS A 74 -4.41 12.76 13.84
N ALA A 75 -3.91 11.91 12.94
CA ALA A 75 -4.67 11.50 11.76
C ALA A 75 -5.96 10.74 12.13
N SER A 76 -5.95 9.96 13.21
CA SER A 76 -7.14 9.32 13.77
C SER A 76 -8.21 10.35 14.16
N LYS A 77 -7.85 11.45 14.84
CA LYS A 77 -8.81 12.51 15.21
C LYS A 77 -9.46 13.18 14.00
N CYS A 78 -8.77 13.20 12.87
CA CYS A 78 -9.29 13.73 11.62
C CYS A 78 -10.12 12.70 10.83
N LEU A 79 -10.11 11.43 11.20
CA LEU A 79 -10.84 10.39 10.48
C LEU A 79 -12.35 10.60 10.59
N GLN A 80 -13.03 10.73 9.45
CA GLN A 80 -14.48 10.91 9.38
C GLN A 80 -15.21 9.62 9.06
N HIS A 81 -14.70 8.86 8.08
CA HIS A 81 -15.37 7.67 7.57
C HIS A 81 -14.37 6.66 7.04
N VAL A 82 -14.58 5.39 7.36
CA VAL A 82 -13.85 4.26 6.76
C VAL A 82 -14.86 3.37 6.07
N GLU A 83 -14.65 3.16 4.77
CA GLU A 83 -15.49 2.34 3.92
C GLU A 83 -14.68 1.17 3.37
N LYS A 84 -15.18 -0.04 3.61
CA LYS A 84 -14.65 -1.25 3.00
C LYS A 84 -15.43 -1.55 1.72
N ILE A 85 -14.89 -1.13 0.59
CA ILE A 85 -15.49 -1.36 -0.74
C ILE A 85 -15.43 -2.84 -1.12
N SER A 86 -14.30 -3.50 -0.85
CA SER A 86 -14.15 -4.93 -1.07
C SER A 86 -13.16 -5.56 -0.08
N SER A 87 -12.88 -6.85 -0.20
CA SER A 87 -11.77 -7.46 0.56
C SER A 87 -10.42 -6.84 0.24
N ARG A 88 -10.29 -6.14 -0.90
CA ARG A 88 -9.02 -5.66 -1.47
C ARG A 88 -8.92 -4.14 -1.56
N ILE A 89 -9.96 -3.41 -1.15
CA ILE A 89 -10.02 -1.94 -1.26
C ILE A 89 -10.64 -1.39 0.02
N LEU A 90 -9.89 -0.51 0.69
CA LEU A 90 -10.31 0.21 1.88
C LEU A 90 -10.14 1.72 1.63
N LYS A 91 -11.23 2.48 1.75
CA LYS A 91 -11.26 3.93 1.57
C LYS A 91 -11.44 4.60 2.93
N ALA A 92 -10.57 5.53 3.29
CA ALA A 92 -10.65 6.33 4.51
C ALA A 92 -10.71 7.82 4.14
N SER A 93 -11.70 8.53 4.67
CA SER A 93 -11.88 9.96 4.45
C SER A 93 -11.60 10.72 5.74
N PHE A 94 -10.90 11.84 5.62
CA PHE A 94 -10.46 12.67 6.72
C PHE A 94 -10.98 14.09 6.55
N SER A 95 -11.25 14.74 7.68
CA SER A 95 -11.56 16.15 7.75
C SER A 95 -10.36 16.98 7.28
N GLY A 96 -10.64 18.06 6.57
CA GLY A 96 -9.63 18.95 6.01
C GLY A 96 -10.23 19.90 4.98
N ASN A 97 -9.49 20.94 4.63
CA ASN A 97 -9.80 21.80 3.50
C ASN A 97 -8.56 22.00 2.63
N PRO A 98 -8.49 21.36 1.45
CA PRO A 98 -9.47 20.41 0.92
C PRO A 98 -9.52 19.12 1.75
N ALA A 99 -10.63 18.37 1.64
CA ALA A 99 -10.75 17.09 2.32
C ALA A 99 -9.75 16.07 1.77
N ASN A 100 -9.28 15.16 2.63
CA ASN A 100 -8.29 14.16 2.28
C ASN A 100 -8.94 12.77 2.22
N THR A 101 -8.68 12.03 1.16
CA THR A 101 -9.11 10.64 1.04
C THR A 101 -7.92 9.75 0.73
N ILE A 102 -7.86 8.63 1.44
CA ILE A 102 -6.81 7.63 1.30
C ILE A 102 -7.45 6.31 0.91
N ILE A 103 -6.93 5.68 -0.13
CA ILE A 103 -7.34 4.33 -0.53
C ILE A 103 -6.16 3.38 -0.34
N SER A 104 -6.34 2.36 0.50
CA SER A 104 -5.43 1.22 0.63
C SER A 104 -5.97 0.07 -0.20
N CYS A 105 -5.17 -0.48 -1.12
CA CYS A 105 -5.64 -1.55 -2.00
C CYS A 105 -4.60 -2.65 -2.25
N TYR A 106 -5.08 -3.84 -2.61
CA TYR A 106 -4.23 -4.97 -3.01
C TYR A 106 -4.83 -5.71 -4.21
N SER A 107 -4.23 -5.53 -5.38
CA SER A 107 -4.68 -6.13 -6.64
C SER A 107 -4.53 -7.65 -6.64
N PRO A 108 -5.41 -8.41 -7.32
CA PRO A 108 -5.19 -9.83 -7.59
C PRO A 108 -3.85 -10.07 -8.31
N THR A 109 -3.24 -11.25 -8.07
CA THR A 109 -1.99 -11.63 -8.74
C THR A 109 -2.21 -11.87 -10.23
N ASN A 110 -1.15 -11.84 -11.04
CA ASN A 110 -1.25 -12.12 -12.48
C ASN A 110 -1.80 -13.52 -12.81
N ALA A 111 -1.66 -14.48 -11.88
CA ALA A 111 -2.21 -15.83 -11.99
C ALA A 111 -3.71 -15.92 -11.64
N SER A 112 -4.32 -14.83 -11.18
CA SER A 112 -5.75 -14.77 -10.89
C SER A 112 -6.56 -14.72 -12.19
N CYS A 113 -7.78 -15.26 -12.13
CA CYS A 113 -8.70 -15.20 -13.25
C CYS A 113 -9.04 -13.76 -13.63
N GLU A 114 -9.32 -13.54 -14.91
CA GLU A 114 -9.51 -12.21 -15.47
C GLU A 114 -10.67 -11.44 -14.87
N GLU A 115 -11.74 -12.15 -14.55
CA GLU A 115 -12.97 -11.60 -13.99
C GLU A 115 -12.67 -10.96 -12.63
N LYS A 116 -11.83 -11.60 -11.80
CA LYS A 116 -11.44 -11.05 -10.49
C LYS A 116 -10.63 -9.77 -10.64
N THR A 117 -9.71 -9.75 -11.60
CA THR A 117 -8.85 -8.58 -11.85
C THR A 117 -9.67 -7.43 -12.43
N LYS A 118 -10.56 -7.69 -13.40
CA LYS A 118 -11.46 -6.69 -13.98
C LYS A 118 -12.39 -6.10 -12.93
N THR A 119 -13.01 -6.93 -12.09
CA THR A 119 -13.87 -6.45 -10.99
C THR A 119 -13.09 -5.57 -10.03
N PHE A 120 -11.85 -5.95 -9.64
CA PHE A 120 -11.02 -5.13 -8.79
C PHE A 120 -10.75 -3.73 -9.37
N TYR A 121 -10.31 -3.63 -10.63
CA TYR A 121 -10.04 -2.33 -11.24
C TYR A 121 -11.31 -1.50 -11.45
N LYS A 122 -12.44 -2.14 -11.79
CA LYS A 122 -13.74 -1.48 -11.88
C LYS A 122 -14.16 -0.88 -10.54
N ASP A 123 -14.12 -1.66 -9.46
CA ASP A 123 -14.47 -1.20 -8.12
C ASP A 123 -13.55 -0.05 -7.67
N LEU A 124 -12.26 -0.13 -8.01
CA LEU A 124 -11.29 0.92 -7.71
C LEU A 124 -11.60 2.22 -8.48
N ILE A 125 -11.92 2.14 -9.77
CA ILE A 125 -12.30 3.31 -10.59
C ILE A 125 -13.56 3.98 -10.03
N VAL A 126 -14.59 3.19 -9.70
CA VAL A 126 -15.82 3.71 -9.08
C VAL A 126 -15.49 4.45 -7.79
N ALA A 127 -14.70 3.84 -6.90
CA ALA A 127 -14.28 4.46 -5.64
C ALA A 127 -13.48 5.77 -5.84
N ILE A 128 -12.67 5.86 -6.89
CA ILE A 128 -11.90 7.06 -7.24
C ILE A 128 -12.82 8.18 -7.75
N ASN A 129 -13.82 7.83 -8.54
CA ASN A 129 -14.73 8.76 -9.20
C ASN A 129 -15.80 9.33 -8.25
N GLU A 130 -16.16 8.60 -7.20
CA GLU A 130 -17.00 9.12 -6.11
C GLU A 130 -16.34 10.26 -5.32
N ILE A 131 -15.00 10.33 -5.33
CA ILE A 131 -14.27 11.32 -4.56
C ILE A 131 -14.21 12.64 -5.35
N PRO A 132 -14.64 13.77 -4.77
CA PRO A 132 -14.60 15.07 -5.44
C PRO A 132 -13.20 15.39 -6.01
N LYS A 133 -13.14 15.87 -7.25
CA LYS A 133 -11.87 16.15 -7.95
C LYS A 133 -10.97 17.18 -7.25
N HIS A 134 -11.55 18.06 -6.43
CA HIS A 134 -10.80 19.06 -5.66
C HIS A 134 -10.18 18.51 -4.38
N ASN A 135 -10.63 17.35 -3.90
CA ASN A 135 -10.07 16.68 -2.72
C ASN A 135 -8.66 16.18 -3.00
N PHE A 136 -7.87 16.10 -1.94
CA PHE A 136 -6.63 15.35 -1.98
C PHE A 136 -6.96 13.86 -1.99
N LEU A 137 -6.42 13.13 -2.97
CA LEU A 137 -6.57 11.69 -3.06
C LEU A 137 -5.19 11.05 -3.18
N LEU A 138 -4.95 10.12 -2.28
CA LEU A 138 -3.76 9.31 -2.20
C LEU A 138 -4.18 7.84 -2.22
N ILE A 139 -3.61 7.06 -3.13
CA ILE A 139 -3.88 5.64 -3.25
C ILE A 139 -2.57 4.91 -3.06
N GLY A 140 -2.62 3.85 -2.27
CA GLY A 140 -1.45 3.10 -1.90
C GLY A 140 -1.75 1.61 -1.92
N GLY A 141 -0.91 0.82 -2.59
CA GLY A 141 -1.21 -0.59 -2.70
C GLY A 141 -0.17 -1.42 -3.43
N ASP A 142 -0.23 -2.73 -3.20
CA ASP A 142 0.45 -3.71 -4.02
C ASP A 142 -0.46 -4.01 -5.22
N MET A 143 -0.02 -3.55 -6.40
CA MET A 143 -0.78 -3.66 -7.64
C MET A 143 -0.48 -4.95 -8.37
N ASN A 144 0.46 -5.77 -7.89
CA ASN A 144 0.99 -6.94 -8.59
C ASN A 144 1.41 -6.61 -10.04
N ALA A 145 1.70 -5.33 -10.30
CA ALA A 145 1.93 -4.77 -11.62
C ALA A 145 3.43 -4.57 -11.83
N LYS A 146 3.91 -4.85 -13.04
CA LYS A 146 5.25 -4.52 -13.50
C LYS A 146 5.08 -3.57 -14.66
N VAL A 147 5.63 -2.36 -14.53
CA VAL A 147 5.68 -1.37 -15.60
C VAL A 147 7.07 -1.42 -16.23
N GLY A 148 7.11 -1.48 -17.56
CA GLY A 148 8.29 -1.55 -18.40
C GLY A 148 8.95 -0.18 -18.62
N HIS A 149 10.18 -0.18 -19.13
CA HIS A 149 10.91 1.06 -19.45
C HIS A 149 10.25 1.87 -20.59
N SER A 150 9.49 1.21 -21.47
CA SER A 150 8.69 1.85 -22.52
C SER A 150 7.56 2.71 -21.96
N ASP A 151 6.96 2.27 -20.86
CA ASP A 151 5.71 2.82 -20.33
C ASP A 151 5.94 3.68 -19.08
N GLY A 152 7.09 3.55 -18.44
CA GLY A 152 7.48 4.34 -17.28
C GLY A 152 8.92 4.84 -17.37
N LYS A 153 9.10 6.17 -17.37
CA LYS A 153 10.42 6.83 -17.50
C LYS A 153 11.47 6.33 -16.48
N TYR A 154 11.05 6.07 -15.24
CA TYR A 154 11.91 5.57 -14.16
C TYR A 154 11.45 4.20 -13.67
N ALA A 155 10.86 3.41 -14.57
CA ALA A 155 10.42 2.06 -14.28
C ALA A 155 11.58 1.13 -13.90
N PHE A 156 11.27 0.13 -13.08
CA PHE A 156 12.23 -0.87 -12.62
C PHE A 156 12.39 -2.06 -13.58
N HIS A 157 11.33 -2.41 -14.31
CA HIS A 157 11.27 -3.64 -15.12
C HIS A 157 11.51 -3.34 -16.59
N ALA A 158 12.08 -4.30 -17.33
CA ALA A 158 12.27 -4.14 -18.77
C ALA A 158 10.94 -4.09 -19.53
N GLU A 159 9.98 -4.94 -19.14
CA GLU A 159 8.71 -5.14 -19.83
C GLU A 159 7.52 -4.95 -18.89
N THR A 160 6.41 -4.51 -19.47
CA THR A 160 5.12 -4.39 -18.79
C THR A 160 4.42 -5.74 -18.77
N ASN A 161 3.91 -6.16 -17.61
CA ASN A 161 3.11 -7.38 -17.49
C ASN A 161 1.60 -7.08 -17.63
N ARG A 162 0.77 -8.13 -17.68
CA ARG A 162 -0.69 -8.00 -17.78
C ARG A 162 -1.29 -7.05 -16.73
N ASN A 163 -0.92 -7.17 -15.46
CA ASN A 163 -1.40 -6.25 -14.43
C ASN A 163 -0.85 -4.81 -14.60
N GLY A 164 0.31 -4.67 -15.23
CA GLY A 164 0.91 -3.39 -15.62
C GLY A 164 0.11 -2.69 -16.71
N GLU A 165 -0.34 -3.41 -17.73
CA GLU A 165 -1.26 -2.86 -18.76
C GLU A 165 -2.54 -2.32 -18.12
N LEU A 166 -3.17 -3.13 -17.25
CA LEU A 166 -4.38 -2.69 -16.53
C LEU A 166 -4.12 -1.50 -15.59
N LEU A 167 -2.90 -1.38 -15.07
CA LEU A 167 -2.50 -0.23 -14.27
C LEU A 167 -2.35 1.02 -15.15
N LEU A 168 -1.78 0.89 -16.35
CA LEU A 168 -1.67 1.98 -17.32
C LEU A 168 -3.07 2.42 -17.78
N ASP A 169 -3.97 1.49 -18.03
CA ASP A 169 -5.39 1.79 -18.34
C ASP A 169 -6.05 2.58 -17.20
N LEU A 170 -5.87 2.13 -15.95
CA LEU A 170 -6.36 2.87 -14.77
C LEU A 170 -5.81 4.30 -14.72
N ILE A 171 -4.51 4.48 -14.98
CA ILE A 171 -3.86 5.80 -15.00
C ILE A 171 -4.36 6.66 -16.16
N ASN A 172 -4.72 6.07 -17.30
CA ASN A 172 -5.25 6.80 -18.44
C ASN A 172 -6.72 7.20 -18.24
N GLU A 173 -7.51 6.34 -17.59
CA GLU A 173 -8.93 6.59 -17.30
C GLU A 173 -9.13 7.54 -16.11
N THR A 174 -8.13 7.65 -15.24
CA THR A 174 -8.20 8.50 -14.03
C THR A 174 -7.17 9.62 -14.08
N ASP A 175 -7.44 10.75 -13.41
CA ASP A 175 -6.46 11.86 -13.33
C ASP A 175 -5.29 11.56 -12.36
N LEU A 176 -4.82 10.32 -12.25
CA LEU A 176 -3.81 9.86 -11.29
C LEU A 176 -2.40 9.82 -11.89
N ILE A 177 -1.37 9.91 -11.04
CA ILE A 177 0.03 9.74 -11.41
C ILE A 177 0.69 8.73 -10.47
N PRO A 178 1.36 7.68 -10.99
CA PRO A 178 2.19 6.80 -10.19
C PRO A 178 3.45 7.54 -9.74
N ILE A 179 3.55 7.86 -8.46
CA ILE A 179 4.68 8.60 -7.89
C ILE A 179 5.97 7.79 -7.98
N ASN A 180 5.91 6.47 -7.89
CA ASN A 180 7.05 5.56 -8.05
C ASN A 180 7.80 5.75 -9.38
N LEU A 181 7.10 6.19 -10.43
CA LEU A 181 7.66 6.38 -11.77
C LEU A 181 8.05 7.83 -12.05
N LYS A 182 7.83 8.75 -11.09
CA LYS A 182 8.08 10.19 -11.25
C LYS A 182 9.54 10.58 -11.00
N PHE A 183 10.22 9.89 -10.10
CA PHE A 183 11.55 10.29 -9.63
C PHE A 183 12.65 9.33 -10.08
N GLN A 184 13.75 9.88 -10.57
CA GLN A 184 14.95 9.09 -10.84
C GLN A 184 15.59 8.64 -9.52
N LYS A 185 15.75 7.34 -9.33
CA LYS A 185 16.36 6.75 -8.14
C LYS A 185 17.42 5.72 -8.51
N HIS A 186 18.32 5.46 -7.57
CA HIS A 186 19.23 4.33 -7.67
C HIS A 186 18.43 3.02 -7.73
N LYS A 187 18.84 2.05 -8.56
CA LYS A 187 18.10 0.78 -8.77
C LYS A 187 17.76 0.05 -7.46
N GLY A 188 18.67 0.11 -6.49
CA GLY A 188 18.47 -0.47 -5.15
C GLY A 188 17.33 0.13 -4.32
N LYS A 189 16.74 1.26 -4.75
CA LYS A 189 15.65 1.99 -4.08
C LYS A 189 14.32 1.94 -4.82
N LEU A 190 14.27 1.27 -5.96
CA LEU A 190 13.08 1.17 -6.81
C LEU A 190 12.24 -0.08 -6.52
N TRP A 191 12.87 -1.20 -6.21
CA TRP A 191 12.17 -2.45 -5.92
C TRP A 191 11.49 -2.38 -4.56
N THR A 192 10.35 -3.07 -4.45
CA THR A 192 9.54 -3.15 -3.24
C THR A 192 9.29 -4.59 -2.79
N PHE A 193 9.78 -5.58 -3.54
CA PHE A 193 9.59 -7.00 -3.27
C PHE A 193 10.82 -7.82 -3.66
N THR A 194 11.12 -8.87 -2.88
CA THR A 194 12.13 -9.89 -3.21
C THR A 194 11.50 -11.27 -3.23
N TYR A 195 11.54 -11.94 -4.38
CA TYR A 195 11.10 -13.33 -4.53
C TYR A 195 12.05 -14.28 -3.76
N PRO A 196 11.59 -15.49 -3.39
CA PRO A 196 12.45 -16.51 -2.77
C PRO A 196 13.69 -16.87 -3.62
N SER A 197 13.62 -16.68 -4.94
CA SER A 197 14.74 -16.87 -5.87
C SER A 197 15.82 -15.78 -5.80
N GLY A 198 15.61 -14.71 -5.03
CA GLY A 198 16.46 -13.53 -4.98
C GLY A 198 16.17 -12.49 -6.07
N TYR A 199 15.25 -12.78 -7.00
CA TYR A 199 14.79 -11.78 -7.97
C TYR A 199 14.03 -10.65 -7.25
N ARG A 200 14.17 -9.42 -7.72
CA ARG A 200 13.54 -8.24 -7.13
C ARG A 200 12.46 -7.69 -8.05
N ALA A 201 11.42 -7.10 -7.48
CA ALA A 201 10.37 -6.44 -8.24
C ALA A 201 9.89 -5.16 -7.54
N GLN A 202 9.47 -4.18 -8.33
CA GLN A 202 8.61 -3.08 -7.88
C GLN A 202 7.15 -3.48 -8.14
N LEU A 203 6.39 -3.70 -7.07
CA LEU A 203 4.97 -4.13 -7.12
C LEU A 203 4.05 -3.18 -6.33
N ASP A 204 4.60 -2.48 -5.35
CA ASP A 204 3.89 -1.50 -4.53
C ASP A 204 3.94 -0.12 -5.19
N PHE A 205 2.76 0.47 -5.40
CA PHE A 205 2.61 1.77 -6.05
C PHE A 205 1.85 2.75 -5.16
N ILE A 206 2.25 4.01 -5.28
CA ILE A 206 1.60 5.16 -4.68
C ILE A 206 1.10 6.05 -5.81
N PHE A 207 -0.18 6.39 -5.78
CA PHE A 207 -0.81 7.28 -6.74
C PHE A 207 -1.32 8.53 -6.04
N VAL A 208 -1.19 9.66 -6.72
CA VAL A 208 -1.84 10.92 -6.34
C VAL A 208 -2.53 11.53 -7.55
N ARG A 209 -3.53 12.38 -7.34
CA ARG A 209 -4.08 13.14 -8.47
C ARG A 209 -3.03 14.05 -9.08
N SER A 210 -3.09 14.19 -10.40
CA SER A 210 -2.23 15.06 -11.21
C SER A 210 -2.15 16.49 -10.70
N LYS A 211 -3.26 17.03 -10.17
CA LYS A 211 -3.32 18.36 -9.54
C LYS A 211 -2.34 18.50 -8.36
N TRP A 212 -2.15 17.43 -7.58
CA TRP A 212 -1.32 17.40 -6.38
C TRP A 212 0.09 16.84 -6.63
N LYS A 213 0.46 16.61 -7.89
CA LYS A 213 1.75 16.00 -8.23
C LYS A 213 2.95 16.77 -7.68
N ASN A 214 2.85 18.09 -7.58
CA ASN A 214 3.93 18.96 -7.08
C ASN A 214 4.00 19.01 -5.55
N SER A 215 2.98 18.52 -4.85
CA SER A 215 2.96 18.42 -3.40
C SER A 215 3.80 17.25 -2.86
N VAL A 216 4.08 16.25 -3.72
CA VAL A 216 4.95 15.12 -3.36
C VAL A 216 6.39 15.45 -3.75
N GLN A 217 7.28 15.48 -2.76
CA GLN A 217 8.69 15.85 -2.92
C GLN A 217 9.57 14.63 -3.16
N ASN A 218 9.23 13.49 -2.56
CA ASN A 218 10.01 12.28 -2.65
C ASN A 218 9.18 11.01 -2.44
N ILE A 219 9.66 9.90 -3.02
CA ILE A 219 9.25 8.54 -2.67
C ILE A 219 10.49 7.65 -2.57
N GLU A 220 10.54 6.78 -1.57
CA GLU A 220 11.66 5.88 -1.36
C GLU A 220 11.21 4.54 -0.77
N ALA A 221 11.74 3.43 -1.30
CA ALA A 221 11.58 2.11 -0.70
C ALA A 221 12.60 1.93 0.44
N TYR A 222 12.11 1.55 1.62
CA TYR A 222 12.89 1.34 2.83
C TYR A 222 12.97 -0.15 3.21
N SER A 223 14.19 -0.58 3.55
CA SER A 223 14.51 -1.91 4.09
C SER A 223 14.61 -1.95 5.62
N SER A 224 14.38 -0.83 6.29
CA SER A 224 14.74 -0.62 7.69
C SER A 224 13.83 -1.33 8.71
N PHE A 225 12.78 -2.05 8.30
CA PHE A 225 12.01 -2.94 9.18
C PHE A 225 12.64 -4.35 9.27
N GLY A 226 13.98 -4.41 9.25
CA GLY A 226 14.79 -5.62 9.14
C GLY A 226 14.72 -6.62 10.29
N SER A 227 13.77 -6.48 11.23
CA SER A 227 13.49 -7.51 12.25
C SER A 227 12.16 -8.25 12.03
N VAL A 228 11.42 -7.95 10.97
CA VAL A 228 10.13 -8.60 10.67
C VAL A 228 10.25 -9.27 9.31
N GLY A 229 10.23 -10.60 9.28
CA GLY A 229 10.43 -11.42 8.08
C GLY A 229 9.36 -11.25 7.01
N SER A 230 9.34 -10.11 6.31
CA SER A 230 8.56 -9.87 5.12
C SER A 230 9.47 -9.76 3.89
N ASP A 231 9.02 -10.39 2.82
CA ASP A 231 9.54 -10.32 1.45
C ASP A 231 9.22 -8.99 0.73
N HIS A 232 8.34 -8.16 1.31
CA HIS A 232 8.03 -6.82 0.83
C HIS A 232 8.82 -5.75 1.61
N LEU A 233 9.36 -4.78 0.89
CA LEU A 233 9.83 -3.52 1.44
C LEU A 233 8.67 -2.55 1.63
N SER A 234 8.84 -1.62 2.56
CA SER A 234 7.87 -0.57 2.72
C SER A 234 8.20 0.65 1.85
N SER A 235 7.21 1.22 1.16
CA SER A 235 7.36 2.43 0.33
C SER A 235 6.96 3.66 1.11
N LEU A 236 7.85 4.66 1.22
CA LEU A 236 7.61 5.92 1.91
C LEU A 236 7.40 7.06 0.91
N ALA A 237 6.33 7.85 1.02
CA ALA A 237 6.22 9.15 0.36
C ALA A 237 6.33 10.31 1.37
N ALA A 238 7.02 11.38 0.98
CA ALA A 238 7.28 12.59 1.76
C ALA A 238 7.29 13.86 0.87
#